data_AF-A0A2H0BJ52-F1
#
_entry.id   AF-A0A2H0BJ52-F1
#
_cell.length_a   1.000
_cell.length_b   1.000
_cell.length_c   1.000
_cell.angle_alpha   90.00
_cell.angle_beta   90.00
_cell.angle_gamma   90.00
#
_symmetry.space_group_name_H-M   'P 1'
#
loop_
_entity.id
_entity.type
_entity.pdbx_description
1 polymer ?
#
loop_
_entity_poly.entity_id
_entity_poly.type
_entity_poly.pdbx_seq_one_letter_code
_entity_poly.pdbx_strand_id
1 'polypeptide(L)'
;MDTGVNQITGVDIRLNYNQNLIEVTSIQKGSGISVFDGTISNTFDNTTGKILYAVYTANRANAITGLGIEVLTVNGNIKSTASGNATLSFDPATLIYGVDESQNVIIGMTPGSIVIAGAAGQPTATPTPTPTSGSGATPTPTPTPTPVPLQTTSGQATQPPLPVSGASLPSIIGIAVGVFAVIGSLLFAL
;
A
#
# COMPACT_ATOMS: atom_id res chain seq x y z
N MET A 1 -12.27 -11.07 -1.54
CA MET A 1 -13.24 -11.51 -2.57
C MET A 1 -14.41 -12.17 -1.87
N ASP A 2 -15.65 -11.85 -2.25
CA ASP A 2 -16.83 -12.57 -1.79
C ASP A 2 -17.45 -13.32 -2.95
N THR A 3 -17.61 -14.63 -2.81
CA THR A 3 -18.10 -15.50 -3.90
C THR A 3 -19.60 -15.76 -3.82
N GLY A 4 -20.23 -15.39 -2.69
CA GLY A 4 -21.62 -15.75 -2.40
C GLY A 4 -21.76 -17.26 -2.32
N VAL A 5 -22.60 -17.84 -3.19
CA VAL A 5 -22.78 -19.30 -3.33
C VAL A 5 -21.92 -19.91 -4.42
N ASN A 6 -21.18 -19.11 -5.20
CA ASN A 6 -20.35 -19.60 -6.28
C ASN A 6 -19.13 -20.35 -5.72
N GLN A 7 -18.85 -21.49 -6.35
CA GLN A 7 -17.61 -22.24 -6.14
C GLN A 7 -16.60 -21.80 -7.18
N ILE A 8 -15.46 -21.29 -6.74
CA ILE A 8 -14.43 -20.69 -7.59
C ILE A 8 -13.26 -21.65 -7.73
N THR A 9 -12.76 -21.84 -8.95
CA THR A 9 -11.62 -22.72 -9.27
C THR A 9 -10.44 -21.96 -9.85
N GLY A 10 -10.59 -20.70 -10.25
CA GLY A 10 -9.50 -19.93 -10.80
C GLY A 10 -9.72 -18.44 -10.72
N VAL A 11 -8.62 -17.70 -10.73
CA VAL A 11 -8.58 -16.25 -10.74
C VAL A 11 -7.53 -15.79 -11.76
N ASP A 12 -7.84 -14.76 -12.54
CA ASP A 12 -6.91 -13.96 -13.34
C ASP A 12 -7.12 -12.51 -12.92
N ILE A 13 -6.30 -12.05 -12.00
CA ILE A 13 -6.32 -10.72 -11.42
C ILE A 13 -5.37 -9.81 -12.18
N ARG A 14 -5.93 -8.72 -12.71
CA ARG A 14 -5.18 -7.69 -13.42
C ARG A 14 -5.40 -6.37 -12.71
N LEU A 15 -4.34 -5.81 -12.15
CA LEU A 15 -4.40 -4.54 -11.44
C LEU A 15 -3.58 -3.48 -12.16
N ASN A 16 -4.08 -2.25 -12.12
CA ASN A 16 -3.40 -1.05 -12.54
C ASN A 16 -3.13 -0.18 -11.30
N TYR A 17 -1.95 0.43 -11.23
CA TYR A 17 -1.57 1.39 -10.21
C TYR A 17 -0.74 2.52 -10.81
N ASN A 18 -0.72 3.67 -10.14
CA ASN A 18 0.12 4.78 -10.59
C ASN A 18 1.58 4.56 -10.15
N GLN A 19 2.43 4.19 -11.10
CA GLN A 19 3.87 3.96 -10.88
C GLN A 19 4.65 5.18 -10.38
N ASN A 20 4.10 6.40 -10.50
CA ASN A 20 4.73 7.59 -9.95
C ASN A 20 4.47 7.75 -8.45
N LEU A 21 3.47 7.02 -7.92
CA LEU A 21 3.09 7.06 -6.50
C LEU A 21 3.50 5.80 -5.75
N ILE A 22 3.36 4.62 -6.39
CA ILE A 22 3.62 3.31 -5.78
C ILE A 22 4.77 2.62 -6.51
N GLU A 23 5.61 1.95 -5.75
CA GLU A 23 6.57 0.96 -6.23
C GLU A 23 6.24 -0.40 -5.62
N VAL A 24 5.80 -1.36 -6.45
CA VAL A 24 5.53 -2.73 -6.01
C VAL A 24 6.85 -3.47 -5.86
N THR A 25 7.04 -4.16 -4.74
CA THR A 25 8.26 -4.91 -4.42
C THR A 25 8.05 -6.41 -4.53
N SER A 26 6.84 -6.90 -4.24
CA SER A 26 6.48 -8.30 -4.39
C SER A 26 4.97 -8.51 -4.40
N ILE A 27 4.56 -9.66 -4.91
CA ILE A 27 3.19 -10.13 -4.86
C ILE A 27 3.19 -11.60 -4.42
N GLN A 28 2.18 -11.98 -3.63
CA GLN A 28 2.08 -13.32 -3.04
C GLN A 28 0.66 -13.85 -3.16
N LYS A 29 0.55 -15.18 -3.27
CA LYS A 29 -0.72 -15.87 -3.19
C LYS A 29 -1.39 -15.60 -1.85
N GLY A 30 -2.63 -15.13 -1.90
CA GLY A 30 -3.42 -14.87 -0.71
C GLY A 30 -3.76 -16.16 0.04
N SER A 31 -3.90 -16.06 1.35
CA SER A 31 -4.15 -17.22 2.23
C SER A 31 -5.47 -17.94 1.92
N GLY A 32 -6.48 -17.19 1.47
CA GLY A 32 -7.81 -17.68 1.13
C GLY A 32 -7.87 -18.58 -0.11
N ILE A 33 -6.80 -18.65 -0.89
CA ILE A 33 -6.71 -19.50 -2.10
C ILE A 33 -5.52 -20.47 -2.05
N SER A 34 -5.01 -20.77 -0.85
CA SER A 34 -3.85 -21.65 -0.65
C SER A 34 -3.97 -23.04 -1.28
N VAL A 35 -5.20 -23.53 -1.47
CA VAL A 35 -5.51 -24.82 -2.11
C VAL A 35 -5.40 -24.81 -3.65
N PHE A 36 -5.24 -23.64 -4.27
CA PHE A 36 -5.02 -23.55 -5.72
C PHE A 36 -3.58 -23.93 -6.05
N ASP A 37 -3.41 -24.97 -6.86
CA ASP A 37 -2.14 -25.65 -7.14
C ASP A 37 -1.50 -25.22 -8.47
N GLY A 38 -2.28 -24.68 -9.40
CA GLY A 38 -1.82 -24.11 -10.67
C GLY A 38 -1.46 -22.63 -10.57
N THR A 39 -0.35 -22.23 -11.20
CA THR A 39 0.03 -20.82 -11.38
C THR A 39 0.36 -20.56 -12.85
N ILE A 40 -0.30 -19.58 -13.43
CA ILE A 40 -0.15 -19.14 -14.82
C ILE A 40 0.68 -17.87 -14.89
N SER A 41 0.38 -16.90 -14.01
CA SER A 41 1.09 -15.62 -13.95
C SER A 41 1.29 -15.18 -12.51
N ASN A 42 2.44 -14.60 -12.23
CA ASN A 42 2.76 -13.97 -10.95
C ASN A 42 3.80 -12.87 -11.18
N THR A 43 3.37 -11.81 -11.87
CA THR A 43 4.27 -10.74 -12.32
C THR A 43 3.73 -9.35 -11.99
N PHE A 44 4.62 -8.40 -11.80
CA PHE A 44 4.33 -6.98 -11.72
C PHE A 44 5.35 -6.19 -12.52
N ASP A 45 4.97 -5.01 -12.97
CA ASP A 45 5.78 -4.12 -13.78
C ASP A 45 5.65 -2.67 -13.26
N ASN A 46 6.74 -2.17 -12.64
CA ASN A 46 6.84 -0.81 -12.11
C ASN A 46 7.06 0.26 -13.20
N THR A 47 7.32 -0.14 -14.44
CA THR A 47 7.46 0.77 -15.58
C THR A 47 6.12 1.01 -16.27
N THR A 48 5.17 0.08 -16.17
CA THR A 48 3.81 0.24 -16.73
C THR A 48 2.71 0.35 -15.68
N GLY A 49 3.04 0.14 -14.41
CA GLY A 49 2.07 0.23 -13.31
C GLY A 49 1.08 -0.93 -13.31
N LYS A 50 1.51 -2.13 -13.71
CA LYS A 50 0.64 -3.30 -13.89
C LYS A 50 1.00 -4.47 -12.98
N ILE A 51 0.00 -5.22 -12.56
CA ILE A 51 0.13 -6.51 -11.89
C ILE A 51 -0.71 -7.53 -12.66
N LEU A 52 -0.14 -8.70 -12.93
CA LEU A 52 -0.79 -9.82 -13.59
C LEU A 52 -0.60 -11.09 -12.74
N TYR A 53 -1.68 -11.53 -12.11
CA TYR A 53 -1.68 -12.65 -11.18
C TYR A 53 -2.77 -13.65 -11.54
N ALA A 54 -2.39 -14.85 -11.97
CA ALA A 54 -3.33 -15.86 -12.41
C ALA A 54 -2.99 -17.23 -11.82
N VAL A 55 -3.94 -17.82 -11.08
CA VAL A 55 -3.79 -19.11 -10.40
C VAL A 55 -5.12 -19.88 -10.44
N TYR A 56 -5.05 -21.21 -10.38
CA TYR A 56 -6.22 -22.08 -10.48
C TYR A 56 -6.04 -23.40 -9.74
N THR A 57 -7.12 -24.16 -9.60
CA THR A 57 -7.11 -25.59 -9.27
C THR A 57 -7.84 -26.37 -10.35
N ALA A 58 -7.24 -27.47 -10.81
CA ALA A 58 -7.93 -28.42 -11.69
C ALA A 58 -8.87 -29.35 -10.90
N ASN A 59 -8.60 -29.55 -9.61
CA ASN A 59 -9.44 -30.38 -8.74
C ASN A 59 -10.63 -29.55 -8.23
N ARG A 60 -11.84 -29.91 -8.65
CA ARG A 60 -13.08 -29.25 -8.23
C ARG A 60 -13.36 -29.36 -6.74
N ALA A 61 -12.81 -30.38 -6.06
CA ALA A 61 -12.92 -30.50 -4.61
C ALA A 61 -12.17 -29.39 -3.86
N ASN A 62 -11.21 -28.73 -4.51
CA ASN A 62 -10.49 -27.58 -3.97
C ASN A 62 -11.15 -26.24 -4.34
N ALA A 63 -12.33 -26.26 -4.97
CA ALA A 63 -13.05 -25.03 -5.25
C ALA A 63 -13.39 -24.31 -3.94
N ILE A 64 -13.28 -22.99 -3.95
CA ILE A 64 -13.47 -22.16 -2.77
C ILE A 64 -14.79 -21.40 -2.83
N THR A 65 -15.41 -21.21 -1.67
CA THR A 65 -16.60 -20.38 -1.48
C THR A 65 -16.48 -19.63 -0.16
N GLY A 66 -16.95 -18.37 -0.10
CA GLY A 66 -16.95 -17.62 1.14
C GLY A 66 -16.96 -16.11 0.95
N LEU A 67 -16.76 -15.41 2.07
CA LEU A 67 -16.64 -13.95 2.15
C LEU A 67 -15.22 -13.60 2.59
N GLY A 68 -14.72 -12.44 2.19
CA GLY A 68 -13.44 -11.90 2.62
C GLY A 68 -12.23 -12.73 2.17
N ILE A 69 -12.36 -13.54 1.12
CA ILE A 69 -11.27 -14.40 0.64
C ILE A 69 -10.11 -13.54 0.17
N GLU A 70 -8.95 -13.72 0.80
CA GLU A 70 -7.70 -13.09 0.38
C GLU A 70 -7.12 -13.86 -0.82
N VAL A 71 -6.99 -13.17 -1.95
CA VAL A 71 -6.60 -13.76 -3.25
C VAL A 71 -5.15 -13.46 -3.59
N LEU A 72 -4.74 -12.23 -3.36
CA LEU A 72 -3.45 -11.69 -3.73
C LEU A 72 -3.04 -10.67 -2.67
N THR A 73 -1.85 -10.87 -2.12
CA THR A 73 -1.18 -9.87 -1.28
C THR A 73 -0.22 -9.09 -2.17
N VAL A 74 -0.31 -7.77 -2.15
CA VAL A 74 0.60 -6.88 -2.88
C VAL A 74 1.42 -6.11 -1.86
N ASN A 75 2.75 -6.26 -1.93
CA ASN A 75 3.69 -5.53 -1.09
C ASN A 75 4.40 -4.48 -1.93
N GLY A 76 4.56 -3.28 -1.36
CA GLY A 76 5.19 -2.16 -2.06
C GLY A 76 5.43 -0.97 -1.15
N ASN A 77 6.05 0.05 -1.72
CA ASN A 77 6.36 1.30 -1.05
C ASN A 77 5.61 2.46 -1.72
N ILE A 78 5.26 3.47 -0.92
CA ILE A 78 4.88 4.78 -1.45
C ILE A 78 6.16 5.57 -1.72
N LYS A 79 6.27 6.16 -2.91
CA LYS A 79 7.42 6.98 -3.28
C LYS A 79 7.44 8.26 -2.44
N SER A 80 8.62 8.70 -2.02
CA SER A 80 8.80 9.88 -1.16
C SER A 80 8.27 11.19 -1.77
N THR A 81 8.20 11.26 -3.10
CA THR A 81 7.66 12.41 -3.85
C THR A 81 6.14 12.34 -4.05
N ALA A 82 5.49 11.25 -3.63
CA ALA A 82 4.07 11.03 -3.86
C ALA A 82 3.22 11.91 -2.94
N SER A 83 2.10 12.39 -3.46
CA SER A 83 1.04 13.06 -2.68
C SER A 83 -0.32 12.79 -3.30
N GLY A 84 -1.39 12.94 -2.53
CA GLY A 84 -2.75 12.72 -2.99
C GLY A 84 -3.22 11.27 -2.81
N ASN A 85 -3.98 10.74 -3.76
CA ASN A 85 -4.65 9.45 -3.63
C ASN A 85 -4.00 8.45 -4.59
N ALA A 86 -3.33 7.44 -4.03
CA ALA A 86 -2.86 6.31 -4.82
C ALA A 86 -3.95 5.23 -4.86
N THR A 87 -4.25 4.72 -6.05
CA THR A 87 -5.30 3.73 -6.27
C THR A 87 -4.72 2.46 -6.88
N LEU A 88 -5.26 1.31 -6.47
CA LEU A 88 -5.12 0.04 -7.16
C LEU A 88 -6.47 -0.28 -7.76
N SER A 89 -6.57 -0.27 -9.08
CA SER A 89 -7.81 -0.52 -9.81
C SER A 89 -7.74 -1.83 -10.59
N PHE A 90 -8.87 -2.52 -10.66
CA PHE A 90 -8.98 -3.72 -11.49
C PHE A 90 -9.10 -3.32 -12.96
N ASP A 91 -8.34 -4.00 -13.80
CA ASP A 91 -8.53 -3.95 -15.24
C ASP A 91 -9.82 -4.71 -15.61
N PRO A 92 -10.66 -4.20 -16.53
CA PRO A 92 -11.85 -4.91 -17.00
C PRO A 92 -11.59 -6.32 -17.54
N ALA A 93 -10.36 -6.62 -17.96
CA ALA A 93 -9.96 -7.94 -18.41
C ALA A 93 -9.62 -8.92 -17.27
N THR A 94 -9.86 -8.55 -16.00
CA THR A 94 -9.81 -9.46 -14.85
C THR A 94 -10.92 -10.51 -14.95
N LEU A 95 -10.59 -11.77 -14.68
CA LEU A 95 -11.50 -12.91 -14.79
C LEU A 95 -11.52 -13.73 -13.50
N ILE A 96 -12.69 -14.23 -13.12
CA ILE A 96 -12.87 -15.24 -12.08
C ILE A 96 -13.62 -16.42 -12.71
N TYR A 97 -13.12 -17.62 -12.46
CA TYR A 97 -13.63 -18.85 -13.04
C TYR A 97 -14.41 -19.64 -12.00
N GLY A 98 -15.71 -19.79 -12.25
CA GLY A 98 -16.60 -20.63 -11.46
C GLY A 98 -16.56 -22.08 -11.90
N VAL A 99 -16.98 -22.96 -11.01
CA VAL A 99 -17.25 -24.36 -11.30
C VAL A 99 -18.42 -24.46 -12.29
N ASP A 100 -18.24 -25.15 -13.41
CA ASP A 100 -19.21 -25.28 -14.52
C ASP A 100 -19.61 -23.96 -15.21
N GLU A 101 -18.93 -22.87 -14.89
CA GLU A 101 -19.19 -21.58 -15.50
C GLU A 101 -18.34 -21.41 -16.75
N SER A 102 -18.99 -21.11 -17.87
CA SER A 102 -18.30 -20.83 -19.15
C SER A 102 -17.98 -19.35 -19.33
N GLN A 103 -18.38 -18.50 -18.38
CA GLN A 103 -18.20 -17.06 -18.41
C GLN A 103 -17.59 -16.54 -17.11
N ASN A 104 -17.10 -15.30 -17.17
CA ASN A 104 -16.62 -14.60 -15.99
C ASN A 104 -17.77 -14.41 -14.98
N VAL A 105 -17.53 -14.76 -13.72
CA VAL A 105 -18.55 -14.66 -12.65
C VAL A 105 -18.48 -13.36 -11.84
N ILE A 106 -17.63 -12.41 -12.25
CA ILE A 106 -17.53 -11.10 -11.59
C ILE A 106 -18.74 -10.24 -11.93
N ILE A 107 -19.34 -9.63 -10.90
CA ILE A 107 -20.45 -8.68 -11.07
C ILE A 107 -20.13 -7.27 -10.52
N GLY A 108 -18.98 -7.09 -9.90
CA GLY A 108 -18.52 -5.78 -9.41
C GLY A 108 -17.05 -5.81 -9.05
N MET A 109 -16.38 -4.66 -9.18
CA MET A 109 -15.00 -4.44 -8.77
C MET A 109 -14.89 -3.13 -8.02
N THR A 110 -14.30 -3.17 -6.82
CA THR A 110 -14.07 -1.97 -6.03
C THR A 110 -12.57 -1.69 -5.99
N PRO A 111 -12.10 -0.52 -6.49
CA PRO A 111 -10.70 -0.13 -6.37
C PRO A 111 -10.27 0.04 -4.91
N GLY A 112 -9.03 -0.33 -4.63
CA GLY A 112 -8.37 0.04 -3.37
C GLY A 112 -7.80 1.45 -3.45
N SER A 113 -7.77 2.17 -2.32
CA SER A 113 -7.16 3.50 -2.26
C SER A 113 -6.32 3.70 -1.01
N ILE A 114 -5.23 4.43 -1.17
CA ILE A 114 -4.31 4.85 -0.11
C ILE A 114 -4.24 6.37 -0.17
N VAL A 115 -4.55 7.04 0.93
CA VAL A 115 -4.42 8.50 1.06
C VAL A 115 -3.01 8.82 1.52
N ILE A 116 -2.26 9.55 0.70
CA ILE A 116 -0.89 9.96 0.96
C ILE A 116 -0.92 11.43 1.39
N ALA A 117 -0.70 11.67 2.69
CA ALA A 117 -0.44 13.01 3.19
C ALA A 117 0.83 13.52 2.49
N GLY A 118 0.73 14.67 1.82
CA GLY A 118 1.86 15.21 1.05
C GLY A 118 3.09 15.39 1.94
N ALA A 119 4.26 15.09 1.39
CA ALA A 119 5.52 15.39 2.07
C ALA A 119 5.55 16.88 2.42
N ALA A 120 5.68 17.22 3.70
CA ALA A 120 5.97 18.59 4.12
C ALA A 120 7.21 19.03 3.34
N GLY A 121 7.10 20.14 2.60
CA GLY A 121 8.13 20.59 1.66
C GLY A 121 9.51 20.51 2.29
N GLN A 122 10.42 19.76 1.66
CA GLN A 122 11.81 19.73 2.05
C GLN A 122 12.30 21.20 2.12
N PRO A 123 12.91 21.65 3.23
CA PRO A 123 13.35 23.03 3.34
C PRO A 123 14.28 23.33 2.17
N THR A 124 13.87 24.30 1.36
CA THR A 124 14.66 24.79 0.24
C THR A 124 15.97 25.31 0.82
N ALA A 125 17.10 24.75 0.39
CA ALA A 125 18.41 25.25 0.79
C ALA A 125 18.47 26.74 0.46
N THR A 126 18.63 27.59 1.48
CA THR A 126 18.79 29.03 1.27
C THR A 126 20.05 29.24 0.45
N PRO A 127 20.01 29.97 -0.69
CA PRO A 127 21.20 30.22 -1.48
C PRO A 127 22.25 30.90 -0.59
N THR A 128 23.43 30.29 -0.49
CA THR A 128 24.57 30.89 0.19
C THR A 128 24.99 32.14 -0.60
N PRO A 129 25.08 33.34 0.01
CA PRO A 129 25.51 34.52 -0.71
C PRO A 129 26.94 34.31 -1.23
N THR A 130 27.10 34.42 -2.54
CA THR A 130 28.42 34.43 -3.18
C THR A 130 29.17 35.68 -2.71
N PRO A 131 30.39 35.57 -2.16
CA PRO A 131 31.16 36.75 -1.78
C PRO A 131 31.49 37.57 -3.02
N THR A 132 30.87 38.76 -3.13
CA THR A 132 31.28 39.77 -4.09
C THR A 132 32.65 40.29 -3.66
N SER A 133 33.68 40.09 -4.48
CA SER A 133 35.00 40.67 -4.27
C SER A 133 34.94 42.19 -4.49
N GLY A 134 34.43 42.92 -3.51
CA GLY A 134 34.47 44.37 -3.42
C GLY A 134 35.56 44.78 -2.45
N SER A 135 36.63 45.39 -2.95
CA SER A 135 37.66 46.01 -2.13
C SER A 135 37.06 47.10 -1.24
N GLY A 136 37.17 46.94 0.08
CA GLY A 136 37.13 48.06 1.03
C GLY A 136 35.78 48.37 1.66
N ALA A 137 35.43 47.62 2.71
CA ALA A 137 34.88 48.16 3.95
C ALA A 137 34.86 47.05 5.00
N THR A 138 35.53 47.26 6.13
CA THR A 138 35.59 46.34 7.27
C THR A 138 34.18 46.09 7.83
N PRO A 139 33.65 44.85 7.88
CA PRO A 139 32.42 44.60 8.61
C PRO A 139 32.71 44.60 10.12
N THR A 140 31.99 45.45 10.86
CA THR A 140 31.94 45.45 12.33
C THR A 140 31.37 44.11 12.83
N PRO A 141 31.99 43.42 13.80
CA PRO A 141 31.48 42.16 14.31
C PRO A 141 30.10 42.32 14.97
N THR A 142 29.17 41.45 14.58
CA THR A 142 27.84 41.34 15.19
C THR A 142 27.96 40.63 16.56
N PRO A 143 27.33 41.13 17.64
CA PRO A 143 27.43 40.55 18.98
C PRO A 143 27.02 39.07 19.04
N THR A 144 27.86 38.28 19.69
CA THR A 144 27.64 36.87 20.03
C THR A 144 26.50 36.73 21.04
N PRO A 145 25.54 35.81 20.88
CA PRO A 145 24.51 35.59 21.89
C PRO A 145 25.12 35.04 23.19
N THR A 146 24.76 35.68 24.32
CA THR A 146 25.17 35.31 25.68
C THR A 146 24.51 34.00 26.11
N PRO A 147 25.25 33.01 26.66
CA PRO A 147 24.65 31.77 27.16
C PRO A 147 23.79 32.01 28.41
N VAL A 148 22.61 31.38 28.45
CA VAL A 148 21.68 31.38 29.58
C VAL A 148 22.21 30.43 30.68
N PRO A 149 22.21 30.82 31.98
CA PRO A 149 22.75 29.98 33.05
C PRO A 149 21.89 28.76 33.35
N LEU A 150 22.58 27.64 33.53
CA LEU A 150 22.07 26.34 34.00
C LEU A 150 21.68 26.43 35.49
N GLN A 151 20.41 26.18 35.83
CA GLN A 151 20.01 25.94 37.21
C GLN A 151 20.12 24.46 37.55
N THR A 152 21.04 24.15 38.46
CA THR A 152 21.19 22.84 39.12
C THR A 152 20.36 22.79 40.40
N THR A 153 19.51 21.77 40.53
CA THR A 153 19.00 21.31 41.83
C THR A 153 19.33 19.83 42.01
N SER A 154 20.35 19.56 42.83
CA SER A 154 20.63 18.28 43.51
C SER A 154 19.65 18.12 44.69
N GLY A 155 19.14 16.96 45.12
CA GLY A 155 19.31 15.54 44.79
C GLY A 155 18.53 14.71 45.85
N GLN A 156 18.59 13.37 45.74
CA GLN A 156 18.14 12.31 46.70
C GLN A 156 16.70 11.76 46.47
N ALA A 157 16.38 10.46 46.41
CA ALA A 157 17.09 9.19 46.17
C ALA A 157 16.08 8.06 45.81
N THR A 158 16.56 7.03 45.09
CA THR A 158 16.10 5.61 44.99
C THR A 158 14.70 5.23 44.46
N GLN A 159 14.62 4.78 43.18
CA GLN A 159 14.19 3.44 42.72
C GLN A 159 14.24 3.38 41.17
N PRO A 160 14.66 2.27 40.51
CA PRO A 160 14.68 2.17 39.05
C PRO A 160 13.37 1.57 38.49
N PRO A 161 12.69 2.27 37.56
CA PRO A 161 11.97 1.57 36.50
C PRO A 161 12.15 2.20 35.09
N LEU A 162 12.52 1.32 34.15
CA LEU A 162 12.32 1.26 32.67
C LEU A 162 12.22 2.57 31.85
N PRO A 163 12.89 2.64 30.67
CA PRO A 163 12.64 3.74 29.73
C PRO A 163 11.22 3.61 29.14
N VAL A 164 10.40 4.66 29.25
CA VAL A 164 9.16 4.79 28.48
C VAL A 164 9.11 6.06 27.65
N SER A 165 8.74 5.80 26.40
CA SER A 165 7.98 6.61 25.45
C SER A 165 8.62 7.82 24.80
N GLY A 166 8.68 7.76 23.47
CA GLY A 166 8.94 8.91 22.61
C GLY A 166 8.94 8.58 21.12
N ALA A 167 9.31 7.36 20.72
CA ALA A 167 9.14 6.92 19.34
C ALA A 167 7.71 6.40 19.14
N SER A 168 6.76 7.34 19.05
CA SER A 168 5.50 7.11 18.36
C SER A 168 5.81 6.78 16.90
N LEU A 169 6.14 5.52 16.62
CA LEU A 169 5.95 4.97 15.29
C LEU A 169 4.48 5.14 14.95
N PRO A 170 4.09 5.79 13.83
CA PRO A 170 2.70 5.76 13.42
C PRO A 170 2.35 4.31 13.10
N SER A 171 1.67 3.63 14.03
CA SER A 171 0.93 2.42 13.74
C SER A 171 -0.25 2.81 12.87
N ILE A 172 -0.06 2.81 11.55
CA ILE A 172 -1.17 2.88 10.60
C ILE A 172 -1.90 1.55 10.67
N ILE A 173 -3.00 1.58 11.42
CA ILE A 173 -4.12 0.66 11.27
C ILE A 173 -4.92 1.19 10.08
N GLY A 174 -4.79 0.52 8.94
CA GLY A 174 -5.58 0.77 7.75
C GLY A 174 -5.93 -0.56 7.11
N ILE A 175 -6.89 -1.27 7.68
CA ILE A 175 -7.51 -2.42 7.02
C ILE A 175 -8.48 -1.86 5.99
N ALA A 176 -8.14 -2.01 4.72
CA ALA A 176 -9.13 -1.97 3.64
C ALA A 176 -8.77 -3.10 2.67
N VAL A 177 -9.08 -4.33 3.09
CA VAL A 177 -9.18 -5.45 2.15
C VAL A 177 -10.36 -5.11 1.23
N GLY A 178 -10.10 -4.97 -0.07
CA GLY A 178 -11.14 -4.76 -1.06
C GLY A 178 -12.20 -5.86 -0.94
N VAL A 179 -13.40 -5.46 -0.56
CA VAL A 179 -14.60 -6.30 -0.50
C VAL A 179 -15.23 -6.32 -1.90
N PHE A 180 -15.66 -7.50 -2.31
CA PHE A 180 -16.19 -7.77 -3.64
C PHE A 180 -17.48 -8.54 -3.48
N ALA A 181 -18.64 -7.88 -3.61
CA ALA A 181 -19.89 -8.61 -3.60
C ALA A 181 -20.11 -9.28 -4.96
N VAL A 182 -20.41 -10.59 -4.95
CA VAL A 182 -21.00 -11.30 -6.09
C VAL A 182 -22.48 -11.58 -5.81
N ILE A 183 -23.37 -11.06 -6.66
CA ILE A 183 -24.81 -11.35 -6.71
C ILE A 183 -25.15 -11.67 -8.17
N GLY A 184 -25.53 -12.91 -8.42
CA GLY A 184 -26.11 -13.34 -9.67
C GLY A 184 -27.20 -14.37 -9.40
N SER A 185 -28.45 -13.91 -9.32
CA SER A 185 -29.63 -14.77 -9.52
C SER A 185 -30.41 -14.18 -10.69
N LEU A 186 -30.32 -14.81 -11.85
CA LEU A 186 -31.31 -14.66 -12.90
C LEU A 186 -31.71 -16.06 -13.37
N LEU A 187 -32.74 -16.60 -12.74
CA LEU A 187 -33.41 -17.81 -13.18
C LEU A 187 -34.44 -17.40 -14.25
N PHE A 188 -34.12 -17.59 -15.53
CA PHE A 188 -35.12 -17.53 -16.60
C PHE A 188 -35.63 -18.95 -16.88
N ALA A 189 -36.92 -19.12 -16.55
CA ALA A 189 -37.92 -20.05 -17.10
C ALA A 189 -37.48 -21.32 -17.87
N LEU A 190 -37.91 -22.48 -17.35
CA LEU A 190 -38.90 -23.33 -18.04
C LEU A 190 -39.81 -24.02 -17.02
#